data_AF-A0A2S6ACW8-F1
#
_entry.id   AF-A0A2S6ACW8-F1
#
_cell.length_a   1.000
_cell.length_b   1.000
_cell.length_c   1.000
_cell.angle_alpha   90.00
_cell.angle_beta   90.00
_cell.angle_gamma   90.00
#
_symmetry.space_group_name_H-M   'P 1'
#
loop_
_entity.id
_entity.type
_entity.pdbx_description
1 polymer ?
#
loop_
_entity_poly.entity_id
_entity_poly.type
_entity_poly.pdbx_seq_one_letter_code
_entity_poly.pdbx_strand_id
1 'polypeptide(L)'
;MSTHIEWTDETWNPVTGCTRLSEGCERCYIERTPPMRMAGRRFDGPGIGATTGVLFHPERLTQPLGWRKPRRVFVNSMSDLFHDDVPAEYIARVWATMAATPQHTYQVLTKRPGRMRSLLADDGQNLLEATRDEATAEAIYDAPWPLPNVWLGVSTESQKWADVRIPQLLDTPAAVRFISAEPLLGPIGLHPYWMVGAPYWGDPEPTGPNGIPMRPLRTSRGLDWVIAGGESGPGARPMHRTWVRSLRDQCELAGVPFLFKQWGEWVPESMVRHTRSAPAAYLSPAGDFRPLVDGKPTAPPMSRNGDMTIRRAGKAAAGRHLDGRTWDQYPEAAGCT
;
A
#
# COMPACT_ATOMS: atom_id res chain seq x y z
N MET A 1 12.57 14.99 -5.13
CA MET A 1 13.61 14.82 -4.08
C MET A 1 13.77 13.32 -3.90
N SER A 2 14.98 12.76 -3.94
CA SER A 2 15.17 11.32 -3.68
C SER A 2 14.43 10.92 -2.39
N THR A 3 13.51 9.97 -2.50
CA THR A 3 12.65 9.54 -1.40
C THR A 3 13.36 8.55 -0.48
N HIS A 4 12.98 8.53 0.80
CA HIS A 4 13.43 7.52 1.77
C HIS A 4 12.50 6.29 1.80
N ILE A 5 11.61 6.16 0.80
CA ILE A 5 10.69 5.03 0.65
C ILE A 5 11.34 4.04 -0.29
N GLU A 6 11.61 2.85 0.22
CA GLU A 6 12.58 1.93 -0.37
C GLU A 6 12.11 1.26 -1.67
N TRP A 7 10.83 1.39 -2.01
CA TRP A 7 10.20 0.75 -3.17
C TRP A 7 9.82 1.70 -4.32
N THR A 8 10.21 2.98 -4.24
CA THR A 8 9.96 4.01 -5.24
C THR A 8 11.20 4.89 -5.45
N ASP A 9 11.31 5.52 -6.62
CA ASP A 9 12.47 6.37 -6.96
C ASP A 9 12.19 7.85 -6.63
N GLU A 10 10.93 8.28 -6.68
CA GLU A 10 10.49 9.65 -6.42
C GLU A 10 9.11 9.67 -5.75
N THR A 11 8.74 10.79 -5.11
CA THR A 11 7.38 11.03 -4.63
C THR A 11 6.77 12.23 -5.31
N TRP A 12 5.50 12.12 -5.70
CA TRP A 12 4.74 13.21 -6.28
C TRP A 12 3.54 13.51 -5.39
N ASN A 13 3.42 14.74 -4.88
CA ASN A 13 2.42 15.11 -3.87
C ASN A 13 1.57 16.31 -4.32
N PRO A 14 0.69 16.15 -5.33
CA PRO A 14 -0.30 17.17 -5.71
C PRO A 14 -1.33 17.45 -4.61
N VAL A 15 -1.50 16.54 -3.64
CA VAL A 15 -2.32 16.75 -2.44
C VAL A 15 -1.48 16.51 -1.19
N THR A 16 -1.70 17.29 -0.13
CA THR A 16 -1.11 17.02 1.20
C THR A 16 -2.12 17.10 2.33
N GLY A 17 -1.95 16.21 3.30
CA GLY A 17 -2.85 16.05 4.44
C GLY A 17 -3.95 15.03 4.19
N CYS A 18 -4.52 14.53 5.28
CA CYS A 18 -5.46 13.41 5.27
C CYS A 18 -6.25 13.38 6.59
N THR A 19 -7.32 12.58 6.60
CA THR A 19 -8.08 12.19 7.79
C THR A 19 -7.79 10.73 8.14
N ARG A 20 -7.47 10.45 9.41
CA ARG A 20 -7.16 9.09 9.88
C ARG A 20 -8.36 8.18 9.68
N LEU A 21 -8.17 7.04 8.99
CA LEU A 21 -9.26 6.12 8.65
C LEU A 21 -9.25 4.81 9.46
N SER A 22 -8.08 4.37 9.91
CA SER A 22 -7.91 3.05 10.52
C SER A 22 -6.83 3.08 11.59
N GLU A 23 -6.69 1.97 12.31
CA GLU A 23 -5.70 1.74 13.36
C GLU A 23 -4.27 1.98 12.85
N GLY A 24 -4.01 1.72 11.56
CA GLY A 24 -2.75 2.06 10.88
C GLY A 24 -2.41 3.56 10.85
N CYS A 25 -3.42 4.43 10.93
CA CYS A 25 -3.26 5.88 10.86
C CYS A 25 -2.96 6.54 12.23
N GLU A 26 -3.13 5.82 13.33
CA GLU A 26 -3.01 6.38 14.70
C GLU A 26 -1.61 6.93 15.00
N ARG A 27 -0.57 6.36 14.38
CA ARG A 27 0.84 6.77 14.53
C ARG A 27 1.44 7.28 13.20
N CYS A 28 0.56 7.73 12.30
CA CYS A 28 0.89 8.18 10.95
C CYS A 28 2.07 9.15 10.93
N TYR A 29 2.97 8.97 9.96
CA TYR A 29 4.21 9.75 9.88
C TYR A 29 4.03 11.14 9.25
N ILE A 30 2.91 11.41 8.57
CA ILE A 30 2.79 12.62 7.73
C ILE A 30 2.99 13.92 8.52
N GLU A 31 2.50 14.01 9.76
CA GLU A 31 2.71 15.20 10.61
C GLU A 31 4.18 15.47 10.97
N ARG A 32 5.05 14.45 10.80
CA ARG A 32 6.48 14.52 11.06
C ARG A 32 7.29 14.83 9.80
N THR A 33 6.69 14.76 8.61
CA THR A 33 7.42 15.08 7.37
C THR A 33 7.78 16.56 7.34
N PRO A 34 8.91 16.94 6.74
CA PRO A 34 9.33 18.34 6.73
C PRO A 34 8.26 19.32 6.20
N PRO A 35 7.55 19.05 5.08
CA PRO A 35 6.52 19.97 4.59
C PRO A 35 5.38 20.20 5.57
N MET A 36 4.86 19.14 6.21
CA MET A 36 3.76 19.24 7.17
C MET A 36 4.22 19.88 8.48
N ARG A 37 5.38 19.46 9.00
CA ARG A 37 5.96 19.97 10.25
C ARG A 37 6.30 21.46 10.14
N MET A 38 6.90 21.89 9.02
CA MET A 38 7.26 23.29 8.79
C MET A 38 6.03 24.18 8.61
N ALA A 39 4.96 23.64 8.02
CA ALA A 39 3.67 24.32 7.92
C ALA A 39 2.84 24.29 9.23
N GLY A 40 3.36 23.67 10.30
CA GLY A 40 2.64 23.52 11.57
C GLY A 40 1.40 22.61 11.48
N ARG A 41 1.26 21.85 10.39
CA ARG A 41 0.08 21.01 10.14
C ARG A 41 0.18 19.69 10.92
N ARG A 42 -0.75 19.51 11.85
CA ARG A 42 -0.88 18.33 12.70
C ARG A 42 -2.31 17.81 12.67
N PHE A 43 -2.51 16.57 13.08
CA PHE A 43 -3.85 16.07 13.32
C PHE A 43 -4.49 16.85 14.47
N ASP A 44 -5.73 17.26 14.31
CA ASP A 44 -6.53 18.03 15.26
C ASP A 44 -6.97 17.26 16.51
N GLY A 45 -6.76 15.94 16.53
CA GLY A 45 -7.08 15.10 17.67
C GLY A 45 -6.38 13.73 17.66
N PRO A 46 -6.58 12.93 18.72
CA PRO A 46 -6.16 11.54 18.74
C PRO A 46 -7.12 10.66 17.92
N GLY A 47 -6.62 9.54 17.43
CA GLY A 47 -7.46 8.46 16.90
C GLY A 47 -8.04 8.69 15.50
N ILE A 48 -8.91 7.75 15.09
CA ILE A 48 -9.59 7.75 13.79
C ILE A 48 -10.53 8.96 13.70
N GLY A 49 -10.63 9.56 12.51
CA GLY A 49 -11.42 10.77 12.26
C GLY A 49 -10.65 12.08 12.45
N ALA A 50 -9.53 12.08 13.19
CA ALA A 50 -8.68 13.27 13.28
C ALA A 50 -8.07 13.61 11.91
N THR A 51 -8.00 14.91 11.61
CA THR A 51 -7.58 15.42 10.30
C THR A 51 -6.47 16.46 10.40
N THR A 52 -5.62 16.51 9.37
CA THR A 52 -4.68 17.62 9.15
C THR A 52 -5.27 18.70 8.23
N GLY A 53 -6.53 18.55 7.83
CA GLY A 53 -7.11 19.13 6.63
C GLY A 53 -6.49 18.55 5.35
N VAL A 54 -7.12 18.81 4.20
CA VAL A 54 -6.57 18.49 2.87
C VAL A 54 -6.21 19.78 2.17
N LEU A 55 -5.00 19.85 1.60
CA LEU A 55 -4.53 20.97 0.80
C LEU A 55 -4.14 20.49 -0.60
N PHE A 56 -4.53 21.29 -1.59
CA PHE A 56 -4.20 21.07 -2.99
C PHE A 56 -2.95 21.86 -3.38
N HIS A 57 -2.20 21.30 -4.32
CA HIS A 57 -1.00 21.91 -4.87
C HIS A 57 -1.06 21.92 -6.41
N PRO A 58 -1.91 22.77 -7.02
CA PRO A 58 -2.04 22.86 -8.47
C PRO A 58 -0.71 23.11 -9.18
N GLU A 59 0.21 23.84 -8.55
CA GLU A 59 1.55 24.11 -9.06
C GLU A 59 2.41 22.84 -9.21
N ARG A 60 2.00 21.75 -8.56
CA ARG A 60 2.71 20.47 -8.62
C ARG A 60 2.13 19.51 -9.64
N LEU A 61 0.95 19.79 -10.20
CA LEU A 61 0.28 18.88 -11.14
C LEU A 61 1.18 18.57 -12.35
N THR A 62 1.87 19.57 -12.88
CA THR A 62 2.72 19.40 -14.08
C THR A 62 4.13 18.91 -13.79
N GLN A 63 4.50 18.63 -12.53
CA GLN A 63 5.86 18.21 -12.18
C GLN A 63 6.36 17.00 -12.98
N PRO A 64 5.56 15.94 -13.16
CA PRO A 64 6.02 14.78 -13.91
C PRO A 64 6.30 15.05 -15.39
N LEU A 65 5.63 16.02 -16.01
CA LEU A 65 5.89 16.42 -17.40
C LEU A 65 7.34 16.89 -17.61
N GLY A 66 7.98 17.42 -16.56
CA GLY A 66 9.37 17.86 -16.61
C GLY A 66 10.40 16.73 -16.42
N TRP A 67 9.99 15.51 -16.07
CA TRP A 67 10.93 14.43 -15.76
C TRP A 67 11.27 13.61 -17.01
N ARG A 68 12.53 13.75 -17.47
CA ARG A 68 13.00 13.09 -18.70
C ARG A 68 13.34 11.60 -18.54
N LYS A 69 13.80 11.19 -17.36
CA LYS A 69 14.20 9.79 -17.11
C LYS A 69 13.03 9.00 -16.53
N PRO A 70 12.83 7.74 -16.96
CA PRO A 70 11.87 6.84 -16.32
C PRO A 70 12.09 6.76 -14.80
N ARG A 71 10.98 6.68 -14.07
CA ARG A 71 10.94 6.68 -12.59
C ARG A 71 9.75 5.83 -12.15
N ARG A 72 9.91 5.12 -11.03
CA ARG A 72 8.78 4.72 -10.19
C ARG A 72 8.44 5.85 -9.25
N VAL A 73 7.18 6.26 -9.25
CA VAL A 73 6.68 7.48 -8.60
C VAL A 73 5.57 7.11 -7.64
N PHE A 74 5.81 7.29 -6.35
CA PHE A 74 4.75 7.14 -5.36
C PHE A 74 3.89 8.41 -5.30
N VAL A 75 2.63 8.28 -5.72
CA VAL A 75 1.66 9.37 -5.73
C VAL A 75 1.07 9.55 -4.34
N ASN A 76 1.08 10.79 -3.86
CA ASN A 76 0.49 11.20 -2.59
C ASN A 76 1.06 10.51 -1.35
N SER A 77 2.40 10.44 -1.25
CA SER A 77 3.11 10.00 -0.04
C SER A 77 2.79 10.80 1.26
N MET A 78 2.07 11.92 1.17
CA MET A 78 1.68 12.75 2.31
C MET A 78 0.16 13.01 2.37
N SER A 79 -0.64 12.23 1.66
CA SER A 79 -2.10 12.33 1.62
C SER A 79 -2.71 11.01 1.16
N ASP A 80 -4.00 11.00 0.86
CA ASP A 80 -4.66 9.91 0.12
C ASP A 80 -5.34 10.57 -1.09
N LEU A 81 -5.02 10.14 -2.32
CA LEU A 81 -5.59 10.75 -3.53
C LEU A 81 -7.11 10.63 -3.58
N PHE A 82 -7.65 9.55 -3.04
CA PHE A 82 -9.09 9.29 -3.00
C PHE A 82 -9.72 9.77 -1.69
N HIS A 83 -9.12 10.76 -1.02
CA HIS A 83 -9.71 11.38 0.16
C HIS A 83 -11.05 12.05 -0.17
N ASP A 84 -11.98 12.05 0.80
CA ASP A 84 -13.34 12.51 0.53
C ASP A 84 -13.41 13.98 0.09
N ASP A 85 -12.55 14.80 0.69
CA ASP A 85 -12.39 16.21 0.36
C ASP A 85 -11.63 16.49 -0.94
N VAL A 86 -11.06 15.49 -1.64
CA VAL A 86 -10.36 15.71 -2.92
C VAL A 86 -11.37 15.60 -4.06
N PRO A 87 -11.74 16.70 -4.75
CA PRO A 87 -12.76 16.64 -5.80
C PRO A 87 -12.38 15.68 -6.92
N ALA A 88 -13.36 14.98 -7.49
CA ALA A 88 -13.14 14.07 -8.61
C ALA A 88 -12.46 14.77 -9.80
N GLU A 89 -12.81 16.04 -10.07
CA GLU A 89 -12.13 16.92 -11.03
C GLU A 89 -10.61 17.00 -10.77
N TYR A 90 -10.19 17.15 -9.52
CA TYR A 90 -8.78 17.25 -9.18
C TYR A 90 -8.06 15.90 -9.36
N ILE A 91 -8.74 14.80 -9.05
CA ILE A 91 -8.23 13.44 -9.31
C ILE A 91 -8.06 13.24 -10.83
N ALA A 92 -9.01 13.70 -11.64
CA ALA A 92 -8.93 13.61 -13.10
C ALA A 92 -7.70 14.36 -13.64
N ARG A 93 -7.39 15.55 -13.13
CA ARG A 93 -6.18 16.30 -13.51
C ARG A 93 -4.88 15.59 -13.13
N VAL A 94 -4.86 14.91 -11.98
CA VAL A 94 -3.73 14.05 -11.58
C VAL A 94 -3.61 12.86 -12.55
N TRP A 95 -4.73 12.24 -12.90
CA TRP A 95 -4.79 11.12 -13.84
C TRP A 95 -4.33 11.48 -15.24
N ALA A 96 -4.78 12.61 -15.78
CA ALA A 96 -4.37 13.15 -17.07
C ALA A 96 -2.85 13.35 -17.14
N THR A 97 -2.23 13.81 -16.05
CA THR A 97 -0.76 13.92 -16.00
C THR A 97 -0.09 12.54 -16.07
N MET A 98 -0.62 11.53 -15.36
CA MET A 98 -0.09 10.17 -15.41
C MET A 98 -0.23 9.56 -16.81
N ALA A 99 -1.36 9.81 -17.49
CA ALA A 99 -1.60 9.41 -18.87
C ALA A 99 -0.62 10.09 -19.85
N ALA A 100 -0.38 11.39 -19.68
CA ALA A 100 0.55 12.16 -20.51
C ALA A 100 2.04 11.85 -20.27
N THR A 101 2.37 10.98 -19.32
CA THR A 101 3.76 10.62 -18.97
C THR A 101 3.97 9.11 -18.88
N PRO A 102 3.76 8.37 -19.98
CA PRO A 102 3.81 6.91 -20.00
C PRO A 102 5.20 6.33 -19.68
N GLN A 103 6.26 7.14 -19.76
CA GLN A 103 7.62 6.74 -19.38
C GLN A 103 7.81 6.55 -17.86
N HIS A 104 6.87 6.97 -17.02
CA HIS A 104 6.93 6.80 -15.56
C HIS A 104 5.94 5.75 -15.11
N THR A 105 6.33 4.96 -14.10
CA THR A 105 5.44 4.05 -13.40
C THR A 105 4.91 4.73 -12.15
N TYR A 106 3.60 4.91 -12.05
CA TYR A 106 2.95 5.52 -10.90
C TYR A 106 2.43 4.46 -9.96
N GLN A 107 2.80 4.54 -8.68
CA GLN A 107 2.26 3.70 -7.62
C GLN A 107 1.25 4.55 -6.84
N VAL A 108 -0.03 4.18 -6.91
CA VAL A 108 -1.12 4.86 -6.19
C VAL A 108 -1.59 3.94 -5.07
N LEU A 109 -1.44 4.38 -3.82
CA LEU A 109 -1.84 3.61 -2.64
C LEU A 109 -2.94 4.34 -1.88
N THR A 110 -4.02 3.64 -1.54
CA THR A 110 -5.15 4.24 -0.81
C THR A 110 -5.65 3.37 0.34
N LYS A 111 -6.32 4.00 1.30
CA LYS A 111 -7.17 3.32 2.31
C LYS A 111 -8.66 3.42 1.97
N ARG A 112 -9.01 4.08 0.86
CA ARG A 112 -10.38 4.39 0.41
C ARG A 112 -10.72 3.70 -0.91
N PRO A 113 -10.62 2.36 -0.99
CA PRO A 113 -10.77 1.65 -2.25
C PRO A 113 -12.18 1.77 -2.86
N GLY A 114 -13.23 2.01 -2.06
CA GLY A 114 -14.58 2.19 -2.58
C GLY A 114 -14.69 3.43 -3.46
N ARG A 115 -14.08 4.55 -3.05
CA ARG A 115 -14.02 5.78 -3.84
C ARG A 115 -13.08 5.66 -5.03
N MET A 116 -11.97 4.95 -4.88
CA MET A 116 -11.10 4.61 -6.01
C MET A 116 -11.89 3.82 -7.05
N ARG A 117 -12.56 2.74 -6.65
CA ARG A 117 -13.38 1.91 -7.53
C ARG A 117 -14.49 2.73 -8.20
N SER A 118 -15.24 3.54 -7.45
CA SER A 118 -16.36 4.29 -8.04
C SER A 118 -15.92 5.25 -9.16
N LEU A 119 -14.73 5.83 -9.03
CA LEU A 119 -14.19 6.75 -10.04
C LEU A 119 -13.53 6.03 -11.23
N LEU A 120 -12.93 4.87 -10.98
CA LEU A 120 -12.12 4.15 -11.98
C LEU A 120 -12.86 2.97 -12.65
N ALA A 121 -14.04 2.60 -12.13
CA ALA A 121 -14.95 1.67 -12.77
C ALA A 121 -15.45 2.23 -14.11
N ASP A 122 -16.19 1.39 -14.85
CA ASP A 122 -16.82 1.74 -16.12
C ASP A 122 -15.82 2.36 -17.11
N ASP A 123 -14.65 1.73 -17.23
CA ASP A 123 -13.54 2.16 -18.08
C ASP A 123 -13.14 3.65 -17.94
N GLY A 124 -13.25 4.19 -16.71
CA GLY A 124 -12.84 5.55 -16.39
C GLY A 124 -13.85 6.62 -16.79
N GLN A 125 -15.05 6.24 -17.24
CA GLN A 125 -16.10 7.19 -17.65
C GLN A 125 -16.46 8.16 -16.51
N ASN A 126 -16.61 7.65 -15.28
CA ASN A 126 -16.90 8.50 -14.11
C ASN A 126 -15.80 9.54 -13.83
N LEU A 127 -14.55 9.23 -14.17
CA LEU A 127 -13.43 10.16 -14.06
C LEU A 127 -13.45 11.20 -15.19
N LEU A 128 -13.78 10.77 -16.41
CA LEU A 128 -13.93 11.65 -17.58
C LEU A 128 -15.09 12.63 -17.39
N GLU A 129 -16.25 12.17 -16.91
CA GLU A 129 -17.41 13.02 -16.60
C GLU A 129 -17.12 14.07 -15.51
N ALA A 130 -16.16 13.80 -14.62
CA ALA A 130 -15.74 14.74 -13.59
C ALA A 130 -14.83 15.87 -14.11
N THR A 131 -14.33 15.77 -15.35
CA THR A 131 -13.47 16.79 -15.95
C THR A 131 -14.22 18.09 -16.24
N ARG A 132 -13.50 19.21 -16.25
CA ARG A 132 -14.07 20.54 -16.54
C ARG A 132 -13.29 21.34 -17.58
N ASP A 133 -12.19 20.78 -18.08
CA ASP A 133 -11.36 21.37 -19.11
C ASP A 133 -11.03 20.33 -20.19
N GLU A 134 -10.97 20.82 -21.43
CA GLU A 134 -10.83 20.01 -22.63
C GLU A 134 -9.52 19.22 -22.65
N ALA A 135 -8.41 19.85 -22.22
CA ALA A 135 -7.10 19.20 -22.20
C ALA A 135 -7.04 18.00 -21.25
N THR A 136 -7.66 18.10 -20.07
CA THR A 136 -7.75 16.97 -19.13
C THR A 136 -8.64 15.87 -19.69
N ALA A 137 -9.77 16.23 -20.32
CA ALA A 137 -10.69 15.27 -20.93
C ALA A 137 -10.02 14.50 -22.08
N GLU A 138 -9.36 15.21 -23.00
CA GLU A 138 -8.63 14.63 -24.13
C GLU A 138 -7.53 13.67 -23.66
N ALA A 139 -6.71 14.09 -22.68
CA ALA A 139 -5.64 13.25 -22.14
C ALA A 139 -6.14 11.96 -21.47
N ILE A 140 -7.35 11.95 -20.91
CA ILE A 140 -7.97 10.74 -20.34
C ILE A 140 -8.62 9.90 -21.43
N TYR A 141 -9.36 10.53 -22.35
CA TYR A 141 -10.10 9.87 -23.42
C TYR A 141 -9.18 9.11 -24.39
N ASP A 142 -8.05 9.71 -24.76
CA ASP A 142 -7.11 9.12 -25.71
C ASP A 142 -6.23 8.02 -25.11
N ALA A 143 -6.23 7.89 -23.78
CA ALA A 143 -5.34 6.97 -23.09
C ALA A 143 -5.91 5.54 -23.03
N PRO A 144 -5.05 4.50 -23.09
CA PRO A 144 -5.50 3.12 -22.86
C PRO A 144 -6.06 2.95 -21.44
N TRP A 145 -7.13 2.18 -21.30
CA TRP A 145 -7.73 1.88 -19.99
C TRP A 145 -7.65 0.39 -19.64
N PRO A 146 -7.24 0.03 -18.41
CA PRO A 146 -6.59 0.89 -17.41
C PRO A 146 -5.23 1.40 -17.91
N LEU A 147 -4.76 2.54 -17.38
CA LEU A 147 -3.44 3.10 -17.71
C LEU A 147 -2.33 2.06 -17.42
N PRO A 148 -1.56 1.59 -18.43
CA PRO A 148 -0.54 0.53 -18.25
C PRO A 148 0.57 0.91 -17.26
N ASN A 149 0.83 2.21 -17.13
CA ASN A 149 1.88 2.76 -16.29
C ASN A 149 1.37 3.14 -14.88
N VAL A 150 0.12 2.86 -14.52
CA VAL A 150 -0.45 3.13 -13.19
C VAL A 150 -0.73 1.84 -12.44
N TRP A 151 -0.05 1.67 -11.31
CA TRP A 151 -0.21 0.56 -10.38
C TRP A 151 -1.11 1.00 -9.24
N LEU A 152 -2.19 0.26 -9.00
CA LEU A 152 -3.16 0.56 -7.95
C LEU A 152 -2.97 -0.38 -6.77
N GLY A 153 -3.02 0.20 -5.58
CA GLY A 153 -2.90 -0.60 -4.37
C GLY A 153 -3.68 -0.08 -3.18
N VAL A 154 -3.88 -0.99 -2.24
CA VAL A 154 -4.57 -0.71 -0.98
C VAL A 154 -3.69 -1.00 0.22
N SER A 155 -3.78 -0.17 1.26
CA SER A 155 -3.12 -0.49 2.53
C SER A 155 -3.91 -1.58 3.27
N THR A 156 -3.23 -2.54 3.88
CA THR A 156 -3.86 -3.67 4.60
C THR A 156 -3.11 -3.94 5.91
N GLU A 157 -3.42 -3.19 6.95
CA GLU A 157 -2.65 -3.28 8.20
C GLU A 157 -2.98 -4.50 9.06
N SER A 158 -4.11 -5.16 8.81
CA SER A 158 -4.60 -6.33 9.53
C SER A 158 -5.54 -7.16 8.65
N GLN A 159 -5.88 -8.38 9.09
CA GLN A 159 -6.83 -9.24 8.38
C GLN A 159 -8.15 -8.52 8.08
N LYS A 160 -8.73 -7.84 9.08
CA LYS A 160 -9.96 -7.04 8.92
C LYS A 160 -9.91 -6.11 7.71
N TRP A 161 -8.79 -5.39 7.53
CA TRP A 161 -8.64 -4.47 6.41
C TRP A 161 -8.28 -5.15 5.10
N ALA A 162 -7.59 -6.30 5.14
CA ALA A 162 -7.40 -7.15 3.97
C ALA A 162 -8.75 -7.62 3.43
N ASP A 163 -9.61 -8.18 4.29
CA ASP A 163 -10.96 -8.67 3.94
C ASP A 163 -11.83 -7.57 3.33
N VAL A 164 -11.73 -6.34 3.84
CA VAL A 164 -12.54 -5.21 3.37
C VAL A 164 -11.99 -4.60 2.08
N ARG A 165 -10.67 -4.45 1.95
CA ARG A 165 -10.06 -3.59 0.91
C ARG A 165 -9.59 -4.37 -0.32
N ILE A 166 -9.13 -5.61 -0.16
CA ILE A 166 -8.63 -6.41 -1.28
C ILE A 166 -9.74 -6.72 -2.31
N PRO A 167 -10.95 -7.16 -1.92
CA PRO A 167 -12.01 -7.40 -2.90
C PRO A 167 -12.34 -6.17 -3.75
N GLN A 168 -12.37 -4.99 -3.14
CA GLN A 168 -12.63 -3.73 -3.86
C GLN A 168 -11.51 -3.40 -4.86
N LEU A 169 -10.24 -3.67 -4.52
CA LEU A 169 -9.12 -3.53 -5.45
C LEU A 169 -9.22 -4.51 -6.62
N LEU A 170 -9.59 -5.77 -6.36
CA LEU A 170 -9.76 -6.78 -7.41
C LEU A 170 -10.88 -6.40 -8.38
N ASP A 171 -11.95 -5.81 -7.87
CA ASP A 171 -13.07 -5.26 -8.67
C ASP A 171 -12.74 -3.94 -9.39
N THR A 172 -11.56 -3.36 -9.18
CA THR A 172 -11.15 -2.10 -9.83
C THR A 172 -10.28 -2.41 -11.05
N PRO A 173 -10.53 -1.82 -12.23
CA PRO A 173 -9.65 -1.91 -13.39
C PRO A 173 -8.24 -1.40 -13.05
N ALA A 174 -7.22 -2.24 -13.24
CA ALA A 174 -5.84 -1.91 -12.92
C ALA A 174 -4.88 -2.71 -13.81
N ALA A 175 -3.79 -2.08 -14.23
CA ALA A 175 -2.69 -2.76 -14.93
C ALA A 175 -1.89 -3.66 -13.97
N VAL A 176 -1.68 -3.18 -12.73
CA VAL A 176 -1.04 -3.89 -11.62
C VAL A 176 -1.83 -3.62 -10.35
N ARG A 177 -2.12 -4.66 -9.57
CA ARG A 177 -2.78 -4.62 -8.26
C ARG A 177 -1.80 -4.99 -7.17
N PHE A 178 -1.64 -4.13 -6.17
CA PHE A 178 -0.77 -4.42 -5.03
C PHE A 178 -1.43 -4.16 -3.68
N ILE A 179 -0.92 -4.83 -2.65
CA ILE A 179 -1.23 -4.46 -1.27
C ILE A 179 0.02 -3.95 -0.56
N SER A 180 -0.19 -2.99 0.33
CA SER A 180 0.84 -2.54 1.28
C SER A 180 0.38 -2.87 2.69
N ALA A 181 0.90 -3.97 3.22
CA ALA A 181 0.70 -4.36 4.61
C ALA A 181 1.67 -3.59 5.51
N GLU A 182 1.45 -2.26 5.59
CA GLU A 182 2.33 -1.31 6.25
C GLU A 182 1.54 -0.23 7.01
N PRO A 183 1.70 -0.11 8.35
CA PRO A 183 2.39 -1.09 9.20
C PRO A 183 1.62 -2.42 9.27
N LEU A 184 2.33 -3.55 9.32
CA LEU A 184 1.71 -4.86 9.57
C LEU A 184 1.41 -5.00 11.08
N LEU A 185 0.15 -4.84 11.45
CA LEU A 185 -0.33 -4.83 12.84
C LEU A 185 -0.93 -6.15 13.31
N GLY A 186 -0.97 -7.16 12.44
CA GLY A 186 -1.44 -8.50 12.76
C GLY A 186 -1.15 -9.48 11.61
N PRO A 187 -1.47 -10.77 11.79
CA PRO A 187 -1.36 -11.74 10.71
C PRO A 187 -2.37 -11.43 9.60
N ILE A 188 -1.98 -11.74 8.35
CA ILE A 188 -2.83 -11.69 7.18
C ILE A 188 -2.73 -13.03 6.45
N GLY A 189 -3.87 -13.69 6.30
CA GLY A 189 -4.11 -14.79 5.37
C GLY A 189 -4.73 -14.23 4.08
N LEU A 190 -4.03 -14.40 2.98
CA LEU A 190 -4.45 -14.07 1.64
C LEU A 190 -5.22 -15.26 1.06
N HIS A 191 -6.49 -15.04 0.74
CA HIS A 191 -7.32 -16.06 0.13
C HIS A 191 -6.74 -16.45 -1.25
N PRO A 192 -6.70 -17.74 -1.65
CA PRO A 192 -6.24 -18.16 -2.98
C PRO A 192 -6.84 -17.35 -4.14
N TYR A 193 -8.17 -17.13 -4.14
CA TYR A 193 -8.84 -16.25 -5.11
C TYR A 193 -8.29 -14.82 -5.20
N TRP A 194 -7.73 -14.26 -4.11
CA TRP A 194 -7.09 -12.95 -4.18
C TRP A 194 -5.72 -13.02 -4.84
N MET A 195 -5.01 -14.13 -4.65
CA MET A 195 -3.64 -14.29 -5.13
C MET A 195 -3.59 -14.65 -6.61
N VAL A 196 -4.39 -15.64 -7.02
CA VAL A 196 -4.32 -16.22 -8.37
C VAL A 196 -5.56 -15.93 -9.22
N GLY A 197 -6.53 -15.20 -8.66
CA GLY A 197 -7.81 -14.94 -9.31
C GLY A 197 -8.86 -16.02 -9.07
N ALA A 198 -10.09 -15.72 -9.46
CA ALA A 198 -11.16 -16.71 -9.52
C ALA A 198 -11.22 -17.32 -10.93
N PRO A 199 -11.41 -18.64 -11.06
CA PRO A 199 -11.88 -19.21 -12.33
C PRO A 199 -13.30 -18.69 -12.59
N TYR A 200 -13.49 -17.87 -13.64
CA TYR A 200 -14.83 -17.43 -14.06
C TYR A 200 -15.27 -18.18 -15.31
N TRP A 201 -16.50 -18.72 -15.26
CA TRP A 201 -17.20 -19.17 -16.45
C TRP A 201 -17.77 -17.92 -17.12
N GLY A 202 -17.15 -17.45 -18.22
CA GLY A 202 -17.62 -16.22 -18.89
C GLY A 202 -19.11 -16.28 -19.29
N ASP A 203 -19.72 -15.12 -19.58
CA ASP A 203 -21.11 -15.00 -20.06
C ASP A 203 -21.31 -15.77 -21.38
N PRO A 204 -22.45 -16.47 -21.59
CA PRO A 204 -22.70 -17.28 -22.78
C PRO A 204 -22.66 -16.45 -24.07
N GLU A 205 -21.76 -16.81 -24.99
CA GLU A 205 -21.86 -16.45 -26.41
C GLU A 205 -23.06 -17.20 -27.02
N PRO A 206 -23.81 -16.62 -27.98
CA PRO A 206 -24.87 -17.33 -28.68
C PRO A 206 -24.29 -18.59 -29.37
N THR A 207 -24.84 -19.76 -29.03
CA THR A 207 -24.31 -21.08 -29.39
C THR A 207 -24.31 -21.36 -30.90
N GLY A 208 -23.22 -21.94 -31.41
CA GLY A 208 -23.20 -22.62 -32.71
C GLY A 208 -23.95 -23.97 -32.69
N PRO A 209 -24.18 -24.59 -33.86
CA PRO A 209 -25.19 -25.64 -34.08
C PRO A 209 -25.03 -26.98 -33.33
N ASN A 210 -23.95 -27.17 -32.57
CA ASN A 210 -23.66 -28.44 -31.88
C ASN A 210 -23.82 -28.41 -30.35
N GLY A 211 -24.34 -27.32 -29.77
CA GLY A 211 -24.92 -27.32 -28.42
C GLY A 211 -24.00 -27.68 -27.23
N ILE A 212 -22.69 -27.91 -27.43
CA ILE A 212 -21.75 -28.21 -26.35
C ILE A 212 -20.77 -27.04 -26.20
N PRO A 213 -20.94 -26.16 -25.20
CA PRO A 213 -19.96 -25.13 -24.89
C PRO A 213 -18.82 -25.72 -24.05
N MET A 214 -17.62 -25.86 -24.65
CA MET A 214 -16.37 -25.92 -23.90
C MET A 214 -15.70 -24.55 -23.96
N ARG A 215 -15.56 -23.88 -22.81
CA ARG A 215 -14.82 -22.62 -22.67
C ARG A 215 -13.41 -22.87 -22.13
N PRO A 216 -12.40 -22.07 -22.53
CA PRO A 216 -11.19 -21.93 -21.73
C PRO A 216 -11.51 -21.13 -20.45
N LEU A 217 -10.92 -21.54 -19.32
CA LEU A 217 -10.96 -20.79 -18.06
C LEU A 217 -10.34 -19.40 -18.29
N ARG A 218 -11.11 -18.32 -18.11
CA ARG A 218 -10.54 -16.96 -17.96
C ARG A 218 -10.35 -16.70 -16.48
N THR A 219 -9.14 -16.32 -16.08
CA THR A 219 -8.81 -15.90 -14.72
C THR A 219 -9.05 -14.39 -14.60
N SER A 220 -9.87 -13.94 -13.65
CA SER A 220 -9.72 -12.57 -13.16
C SER A 220 -8.30 -12.44 -12.60
N ARG A 221 -7.54 -11.39 -12.91
CA ARG A 221 -6.17 -11.29 -12.39
C ARG A 221 -6.22 -11.04 -10.88
N GLY A 222 -5.42 -11.79 -10.13
CA GLY A 222 -5.26 -11.63 -8.69
C GLY A 222 -4.38 -10.42 -8.32
N LEU A 223 -3.72 -10.51 -7.18
CA LEU A 223 -2.70 -9.57 -6.75
C LEU A 223 -1.41 -9.81 -7.53
N ASP A 224 -0.81 -8.73 -8.01
CA ASP A 224 0.47 -8.75 -8.73
C ASP A 224 1.66 -8.46 -7.80
N TRP A 225 1.42 -7.91 -6.59
CA TRP A 225 2.48 -7.55 -5.65
C TRP A 225 2.01 -7.44 -4.20
N VAL A 226 2.86 -7.88 -3.27
CA VAL A 226 2.64 -7.72 -1.84
C VAL A 226 3.84 -7.05 -1.19
N ILE A 227 3.60 -5.92 -0.52
CA ILE A 227 4.60 -5.20 0.28
C ILE A 227 4.29 -5.41 1.76
N ALA A 228 5.31 -5.70 2.56
CA ALA A 228 5.19 -5.83 4.01
C ALA A 228 6.24 -5.00 4.76
N GLY A 229 5.86 -4.42 5.89
CA GLY A 229 6.77 -3.61 6.69
C GLY A 229 6.21 -3.21 8.06
N GLY A 230 7.12 -3.01 9.02
CA GLY A 230 6.79 -2.56 10.36
C GLY A 230 6.68 -1.04 10.51
N GLU A 231 6.10 -0.61 11.64
CA GLU A 231 5.85 0.81 11.91
C GLU A 231 7.13 1.56 12.31
N SER A 232 7.25 2.83 11.89
CA SER A 232 8.41 3.69 12.19
C SER A 232 8.04 4.90 13.04
N GLY A 233 9.02 5.41 13.80
CA GLY A 233 8.88 6.64 14.59
C GLY A 233 8.66 6.42 16.10
N PRO A 234 8.54 7.52 16.88
CA PRO A 234 8.64 7.48 18.34
C PRO A 234 7.65 6.55 19.04
N GLY A 235 6.45 6.42 18.49
CA GLY A 235 5.44 5.48 18.96
C GLY A 235 5.20 4.39 17.94
N ALA A 236 6.21 3.65 17.48
CA ALA A 236 5.98 2.50 16.61
C ALA A 236 5.47 1.28 17.37
N ARG A 237 4.48 0.59 16.80
CA ARG A 237 4.04 -0.75 17.20
C ARG A 237 4.95 -1.80 16.56
N PRO A 238 5.27 -2.89 17.27
CA PRO A 238 6.11 -3.95 16.72
C PRO A 238 5.31 -4.89 15.81
N MET A 239 6.01 -5.51 14.86
CA MET A 239 5.47 -6.53 13.96
C MET A 239 5.99 -7.91 14.35
N HIS A 240 5.12 -8.91 14.43
CA HIS A 240 5.55 -10.26 14.77
C HIS A 240 6.26 -10.96 13.59
N ARG A 241 7.35 -11.69 13.86
CA ARG A 241 8.16 -12.37 12.83
C ARG A 241 7.36 -13.39 12.03
N THR A 242 6.44 -14.10 12.69
CA THR A 242 5.61 -15.10 12.01
C THR A 242 4.60 -14.48 11.04
N TRP A 243 4.14 -13.25 11.29
CA TRP A 243 3.18 -12.56 10.41
C TRP A 243 3.80 -12.28 9.04
N VAL A 244 4.97 -11.64 9.03
CA VAL A 244 5.68 -11.30 7.78
C VAL A 244 6.19 -12.53 7.04
N ARG A 245 6.62 -13.58 7.76
CA ARG A 245 7.02 -14.86 7.16
C ARG A 245 5.86 -15.56 6.48
N SER A 246 4.73 -15.66 7.18
CA SER A 246 3.53 -16.27 6.62
C SER A 246 3.10 -15.52 5.35
N LEU A 247 3.13 -14.19 5.37
CA LEU A 247 2.76 -13.38 4.21
C LEU A 247 3.71 -13.62 3.03
N ARG A 248 5.02 -13.68 3.27
CA ARG A 248 6.01 -14.07 2.26
C ARG A 248 5.73 -15.48 1.71
N ASP A 249 5.56 -16.47 2.57
CA ASP A 249 5.40 -17.87 2.17
C ASP A 249 4.14 -18.06 1.31
N GLN A 250 3.07 -17.34 1.62
CA GLN A 250 1.86 -17.28 0.80
C GLN A 250 2.12 -16.69 -0.59
N CYS A 251 2.97 -15.66 -0.69
CA CYS A 251 3.37 -15.06 -1.96
C CYS A 251 4.26 -15.99 -2.80
N GLU A 252 5.27 -16.61 -2.18
CA GLU A 252 6.13 -17.60 -2.85
C GLU A 252 5.32 -18.78 -3.36
N LEU A 253 4.37 -19.29 -2.57
CA LEU A 253 3.48 -20.38 -2.98
C LEU A 253 2.60 -20.00 -4.19
N ALA A 254 2.14 -18.75 -4.25
CA ALA A 254 1.28 -18.26 -5.32
C ALA A 254 2.05 -17.70 -6.55
N GLY A 255 3.38 -17.61 -6.48
CA GLY A 255 4.19 -16.95 -7.52
C GLY A 255 3.98 -15.43 -7.61
N VAL A 256 3.49 -14.80 -6.54
CA VAL A 256 3.29 -13.35 -6.49
C VAL A 256 4.53 -12.67 -5.93
N PRO A 257 5.10 -11.64 -6.60
CA PRO A 257 6.20 -10.85 -6.07
C PRO A 257 5.97 -10.33 -4.65
N PHE A 258 6.96 -10.53 -3.78
CA PHE A 258 6.97 -10.09 -2.39
C PHE A 258 8.12 -9.12 -2.10
N LEU A 259 7.79 -7.96 -1.53
CA LEU A 259 8.75 -6.99 -1.03
C LEU A 259 8.66 -6.88 0.50
N PHE A 260 9.77 -7.18 1.19
CA PHE A 260 9.92 -6.84 2.59
C PHE A 260 10.66 -5.52 2.71
N LYS A 261 9.95 -4.47 3.10
CA LYS A 261 10.52 -3.13 3.15
C LYS A 261 11.47 -2.99 4.33
N GLN A 262 10.97 -3.29 5.54
CA GLN A 262 11.73 -3.16 6.80
C GLN A 262 10.95 -3.64 8.04
N TRP A 263 11.67 -3.80 9.16
CA TRP A 263 11.10 -4.13 10.47
C TRP A 263 10.44 -2.95 11.22
N GLY A 264 10.74 -1.71 10.88
CA GLY A 264 10.31 -0.55 11.67
C GLY A 264 11.25 -0.25 12.84
N GLU A 265 10.74 0.25 13.96
CA GLU A 265 11.58 0.54 15.13
C GLU A 265 11.95 -0.69 15.97
N TRP A 266 11.16 -1.76 15.84
CA TRP A 266 11.25 -2.97 16.65
C TRP A 266 11.68 -4.15 15.79
N VAL A 267 12.58 -4.97 16.32
CA VAL A 267 13.13 -6.13 15.62
C VAL A 267 13.26 -7.30 16.60
N PRO A 268 13.14 -8.56 16.15
CA PRO A 268 13.44 -9.72 16.98
C PRO A 268 14.82 -9.59 17.62
N GLU A 269 14.92 -9.81 18.93
CA GLU A 269 16.16 -9.63 19.68
C GLU A 269 17.33 -10.45 19.09
N SER A 270 17.03 -11.66 18.61
CA SER A 270 17.99 -12.54 17.93
C SER A 270 18.68 -11.93 16.70
N MET A 271 18.12 -10.85 16.12
CA MET A 271 18.64 -10.20 14.91
C MET A 271 19.53 -8.98 15.21
N VAL A 272 19.66 -8.56 16.46
CA VAL A 272 20.45 -7.38 16.84
C VAL A 272 21.57 -7.73 17.81
N ARG A 273 22.82 -7.42 17.42
CA ARG A 273 24.02 -7.72 18.21
C ARG A 273 24.41 -6.61 19.20
N HIS A 274 24.01 -5.36 18.97
CA HIS A 274 24.59 -4.17 19.64
C HIS A 274 23.58 -3.25 20.35
N THR A 275 22.44 -3.77 20.83
CA THR A 275 21.39 -2.96 21.48
C THR A 275 20.90 -3.55 22.82
N ARG A 276 21.78 -4.20 23.59
CA ARG A 276 21.39 -4.88 24.84
C ARG A 276 20.80 -3.95 25.91
N SER A 277 21.11 -2.65 25.86
CA SER A 277 20.54 -1.62 26.75
C SER A 277 19.24 -1.00 26.22
N ALA A 278 18.85 -1.26 24.97
CA ALA A 278 17.61 -0.71 24.40
C ALA A 278 16.38 -1.38 25.01
N PRO A 279 15.22 -0.66 25.09
CA PRO A 279 13.97 -1.23 25.56
C PRO A 279 13.63 -2.55 24.86
N ALA A 280 13.21 -3.53 25.64
CA ALA A 280 12.83 -4.86 25.17
C ALA A 280 11.40 -5.20 25.62
N ALA A 281 10.76 -6.11 24.89
CA ALA A 281 9.42 -6.58 25.19
C ALA A 281 9.25 -8.02 24.72
N TYR A 282 8.31 -8.75 25.32
CA TYR A 282 7.69 -9.89 24.64
C TYR A 282 6.60 -9.41 23.69
N LEU A 283 6.52 -10.07 22.54
CA LEU A 283 5.43 -9.94 21.59
C LEU A 283 4.85 -11.33 21.32
N SER A 284 3.55 -11.50 21.56
CA SER A 284 2.85 -12.74 21.24
C SER A 284 2.48 -12.80 19.75
N PRO A 285 2.21 -14.01 19.20
CA PRO A 285 1.64 -14.14 17.86
C PRO A 285 0.28 -13.47 17.69
N ALA A 286 -0.45 -13.20 18.78
CA ALA A 286 -1.71 -12.46 18.78
C ALA A 286 -1.51 -10.93 18.82
N GLY A 287 -0.26 -10.46 19.01
CA GLY A 287 0.09 -9.05 19.06
C GLY A 287 0.15 -8.47 20.47
N ASP A 288 0.09 -9.30 21.52
CA ASP A 288 0.18 -8.85 22.91
C ASP A 288 1.60 -8.35 23.19
N PHE A 289 1.71 -7.07 23.52
CA PHE A 289 2.97 -6.41 23.83
C PHE A 289 3.19 -6.31 25.35
N ARG A 290 4.29 -6.86 25.85
CA ARG A 290 4.63 -6.88 27.28
C ARG A 290 6.05 -6.35 27.50
N PRO A 291 6.23 -5.10 27.96
CA PRO A 291 7.54 -4.52 28.25
C PRO A 291 8.34 -5.38 29.23
N LEU A 292 9.67 -5.44 29.06
CA LEU A 292 10.58 -6.11 30.00
C LEU A 292 11.23 -5.12 30.97
N VAL A 293 11.29 -5.48 32.24
CA VAL A 293 12.08 -4.86 33.32
C VAL A 293 12.97 -5.95 33.91
N ASP A 294 14.27 -5.71 33.99
CA ASP A 294 15.28 -6.69 34.44
C ASP A 294 15.17 -8.06 33.73
N GLY A 295 14.86 -8.02 32.43
CA GLY A 295 14.70 -9.22 31.60
C GLY A 295 13.39 -9.98 31.80
N LYS A 296 12.45 -9.47 32.61
CA LYS A 296 11.14 -10.09 32.88
C LYS A 296 9.99 -9.17 32.48
N PRO A 297 8.86 -9.71 31.98
CA PRO A 297 7.74 -8.87 31.57
C PRO A 297 7.03 -8.25 32.78
N THR A 298 6.49 -7.06 32.57
CA THR A 298 5.79 -6.28 33.60
C THR A 298 4.42 -6.84 34.00
N ALA A 299 3.88 -7.79 33.25
CA ALA A 299 2.60 -8.44 33.54
C ALA A 299 2.61 -9.93 33.13
N PRO A 300 1.92 -10.82 33.89
CA PRO A 300 1.77 -12.23 33.52
C PRO A 300 0.88 -12.39 32.26
N PRO A 301 1.05 -13.50 31.51
CA PRO A 301 2.00 -14.59 31.72
C PRO A 301 3.41 -14.24 31.19
N MET A 302 4.44 -14.81 31.83
CA MET A 302 5.85 -14.46 31.57
C MET A 302 6.39 -14.90 30.20
N SER A 303 5.84 -15.96 29.61
CA SER A 303 6.05 -16.37 28.21
C SER A 303 5.07 -17.50 27.87
N ARG A 304 4.46 -17.47 26.69
CA ARG A 304 3.66 -18.57 26.13
C ARG A 304 4.32 -19.11 24.86
N ASN A 305 3.90 -20.30 24.42
CA ASN A 305 4.35 -20.86 23.15
C ASN A 305 4.14 -19.87 22.00
N GLY A 306 5.23 -19.54 21.29
CA GLY A 306 5.21 -18.65 20.15
C GLY A 306 5.53 -17.18 20.46
N ASP A 307 5.58 -16.77 21.73
CA ASP A 307 6.06 -15.42 22.10
C ASP A 307 7.52 -15.24 21.66
N MET A 308 7.88 -14.05 21.18
CA MET A 308 9.26 -13.70 20.88
C MET A 308 9.70 -12.44 21.63
N THR A 309 10.98 -12.39 21.99
CA THR A 309 11.59 -11.16 22.51
C THR A 309 11.94 -10.23 21.35
N ILE A 310 11.55 -8.97 21.49
CA ILE A 310 11.84 -7.89 20.55
C ILE A 310 12.62 -6.79 21.26
N ARG A 311 13.39 -6.03 20.48
CA ARG A 311 14.10 -4.85 20.93
C ARG A 311 13.79 -3.64 20.07
N ARG A 312 13.73 -2.48 20.69
CA ARG A 312 13.59 -1.20 20.00
C ARG A 312 14.96 -0.72 19.51
N ALA A 313 15.42 -1.30 18.42
CA ALA A 313 16.74 -1.02 17.85
C ALA A 313 16.80 0.29 17.04
N GLY A 314 15.63 0.80 16.62
CA GLY A 314 15.53 1.95 15.72
C GLY A 314 15.51 1.53 14.26
N LYS A 315 14.80 2.29 13.41
CA LYS A 315 14.60 1.97 11.97
C LYS A 315 15.88 1.53 11.26
N ALA A 316 16.94 2.31 11.40
CA ALA A 316 18.21 2.06 10.70
C ALA A 316 18.86 0.72 11.10
N ALA A 317 18.84 0.39 12.40
CA ALA A 317 19.46 -0.84 12.90
C ALA A 317 18.57 -2.08 12.72
N ALA A 318 17.24 -1.90 12.75
CA ALA A 318 16.28 -2.97 12.52
C ALA A 318 16.35 -3.48 11.07
N GLY A 319 16.53 -2.57 10.12
CA GLY A 319 16.89 -2.89 8.74
C GLY A 319 15.82 -3.67 7.97
N ARG A 320 16.27 -4.29 6.87
CA ARG A 320 15.44 -4.84 5.78
C ARG A 320 15.62 -6.34 5.55
N HIS A 321 16.39 -7.01 6.41
CA HIS A 321 16.68 -8.43 6.25
C HIS A 321 15.59 -9.27 6.92
N LEU A 322 15.04 -10.21 6.17
CA LEU A 322 14.13 -11.24 6.65
C LEU A 322 14.72 -12.58 6.24
N ASP A 323 14.96 -13.46 7.23
CA ASP A 323 15.59 -14.77 6.96
C ASP A 323 16.99 -14.67 6.34
N GLY A 324 17.77 -13.68 6.75
CA GLY A 324 19.16 -13.54 6.34
C GLY A 324 19.38 -12.95 4.94
N ARG A 325 18.31 -12.57 4.24
CA ARG A 325 18.38 -11.89 2.94
C ARG A 325 17.39 -10.73 2.83
N THR A 326 17.54 -9.90 1.81
CA THR A 326 16.51 -8.93 1.42
C THR A 326 15.48 -9.58 0.49
N TRP A 327 14.28 -9.04 0.48
CA TRP A 327 13.19 -9.45 -0.39
C TRP A 327 12.75 -8.21 -1.16
N ASP A 328 13.31 -8.01 -2.35
CA ASP A 328 13.11 -6.82 -3.18
C ASP A 328 12.51 -7.20 -4.55
N GLN A 329 11.49 -8.06 -4.54
CA GLN A 329 10.81 -8.46 -5.77
C GLN A 329 9.80 -7.38 -6.20
N TYR A 330 9.63 -7.21 -7.50
CA TYR A 330 8.68 -6.29 -8.13
C TYR A 330 7.91 -7.02 -9.22
N PRO A 331 6.69 -6.57 -9.54
CA PRO A 331 5.99 -7.01 -10.75
C PRO A 331 6.83 -6.73 -11.98
N GLU A 332 6.80 -7.66 -12.93
CA GLU A 332 7.22 -7.35 -14.28
C GLU A 332 6.24 -6.30 -14.82
N ALA A 333 6.74 -5.17 -15.32
CA ALA A 333 5.88 -4.21 -15.99
C ALA A 333 5.16 -4.96 -17.11
N ALA A 334 3.82 -4.94 -17.12
CA ALA A 334 3.04 -5.55 -18.19
C ALA A 334 3.58 -4.98 -19.51
N GLY A 335 4.36 -5.80 -20.22
CA GLY A 335 4.98 -5.37 -21.45
C GLY A 335 3.90 -5.00 -22.43
N CYS A 336 4.02 -3.83 -23.05
CA CYS A 336 3.40 -3.60 -24.35
C CYS A 336 3.90 -4.70 -25.29
N THR A 337 3.09 -5.73 -25.50
CA THR A 337 3.17 -6.57 -26.70
C THR A 337 2.34 -5.93 -27.79
#